data_AF-A0A958LMC0-F1
#
_entry.id   AF-A0A958LMC0-F1
#
_cell.length_a   1.000
_cell.length_b   1.000
_cell.length_c   1.000
_cell.angle_alpha   90.00
_cell.angle_beta   90.00
_cell.angle_gamma   90.00
#
_symmetry.space_group_name_H-M   'P 1'
#
loop_
_entity.id
_entity.type
_entity.pdbx_description
1 polymer ?
#
loop_
_entity_poly.entity_id
_entity_poly.type
_entity_poly.pdbx_seq_one_letter_code
_entity_poly.pdbx_strand_id
1 'polypeptide(L)' 'MRGAELLNVVAEATGLPQSLIVNEIHRLAVKSGMSVETLTLDDLRDLLAEYLQDVLITAKSHYSPYP' A
#
# COMPACT_ATOMS: atom_id res chain seq x y z
N MET A 1 -7.18 16.48 3.26
CA MET A 1 -6.96 15.95 1.90
C MET A 1 -7.99 14.88 1.63
N ARG A 2 -8.51 14.80 0.41
CA ARG A 2 -9.35 13.68 -0.02
C ARG A 2 -8.47 12.47 -0.36
N GLY A 3 -9.00 11.25 -0.28
CA GLY A 3 -8.23 10.03 -0.55
C GLY A 3 -7.60 10.01 -1.95
N ALA A 4 -8.29 10.52 -2.97
CA ALA A 4 -7.73 10.64 -4.33
C ALA A 4 -6.52 11.60 -4.43
N GLU A 5 -6.52 12.70 -3.66
CA GLU A 5 -5.39 13.64 -3.63
C GLU A 5 -4.18 13.01 -2.92
N LEU A 6 -4.44 12.23 -1.86
CA LEU A 6 -3.42 11.49 -1.12
C LEU A 6 -2.67 10.50 -2.01
N LEU A 7 -3.40 9.78 -2.88
CA LEU A 7 -2.79 8.83 -3.82
C LEU A 7 -1.87 9.53 -4.84
N ASN A 8 -2.27 10.70 -5.33
CA ASN A 8 -1.45 11.47 -6.28
C ASN A 8 -0.13 11.91 -5.63
N VAL A 9 -0.19 12.40 -4.39
CA VAL A 9 1.01 12.79 -3.64
C VAL A 9 1.96 11.61 -3.44
N VAL A 10 1.43 10.42 -3.12
CA VAL A 10 2.26 9.21 -2.95
C VAL A 10 2.86 8.74 -4.27
N ALA A 11 2.08 8.79 -5.36
CA ALA A 11 2.60 8.46 -6.68
C ALA A 11 3.76 9.37 -7.09
N GLU A 12 3.61 10.69 -6.88
CA GLU A 12 4.67 11.66 -7.15
C GLU A 12 5.89 11.44 -6.25
N ALA A 13 5.69 11.20 -4.96
CA ALA A 13 6.78 11.02 -3.99
C ALA A 13 7.60 9.75 -4.23
N THR A 14 6.97 8.69 -4.76
CA THR A 14 7.65 7.42 -5.05
C THR A 14 8.37 7.41 -6.40
N GLY A 15 8.03 8.33 -7.30
CA GLY A 15 8.51 8.32 -8.69
C GLY A 15 8.01 7.13 -9.50
N LEU A 16 7.00 6.40 -9.00
CA LEU A 16 6.42 5.25 -9.65
C LEU A 16 5.23 5.67 -10.54
N PRO A 17 4.91 4.89 -11.60
CA PRO A 17 3.75 5.16 -12.42
C PRO A 17 2.47 5.25 -11.57
N GLN A 18 1.76 6.37 -11.72
CA GLN A 18 0.55 6.66 -10.94
C GLN A 18 -0.49 5.54 -11.04
N SER A 19 -0.69 4.97 -12.23
CA SER A 19 -1.61 3.84 -12.43
C SER A 19 -1.24 2.61 -11.59
N LEU A 20 0.05 2.31 -11.40
CA LEU A 20 0.50 1.19 -10.57
C LEU A 20 0.22 1.46 -9.09
N ILE A 21 0.53 2.68 -8.63
CA ILE A 21 0.31 3.08 -7.23
C ILE A 21 -1.18 3.08 -6.88
N VAL A 22 -2.01 3.70 -7.72
CA VAL A 22 -3.46 3.77 -7.49
C VAL A 22 -4.08 2.37 -7.47
N ASN A 23 -3.72 1.51 -8.43
CA ASN A 23 -4.24 0.15 -8.49
C ASN A 23 -3.84 -0.67 -7.26
N GLU A 24 -2.59 -0.57 -6.83
CA GLU A 24 -2.10 -1.32 -5.68
C GLU A 24 -2.73 -0.83 -4.37
N ILE A 25 -2.81 0.48 -4.14
CA ILE A 25 -3.44 1.02 -2.94
C ILE A 25 -4.94 0.71 -2.94
N HIS A 26 -5.61 0.76 -4.09
CA HIS A 26 -7.00 0.33 -4.19
C HIS A 26 -7.17 -1.16 -3.83
N ARG A 27 -6.28 -2.03 -4.32
CA ARG A 27 -6.28 -3.46 -3.97
C ARG A 27 -6.10 -3.67 -2.47
N LEU A 28 -5.17 -2.94 -1.85
CA LEU A 28 -4.90 -3.03 -0.41
C LEU A 28 -6.08 -2.49 0.42
N ALA A 29 -6.66 -1.34 0.05
CA ALA A 29 -7.83 -0.78 0.71
C ALA A 29 -9.02 -1.75 0.70
N VAL A 30 -9.31 -2.37 -0.45
CA VAL A 30 -10.37 -3.37 -0.58
C VAL A 30 -10.09 -4.61 0.29
N LYS A 31 -8.83 -5.09 0.35
CA LYS A 31 -8.43 -6.21 1.22
C LYS A 31 -8.70 -5.91 2.70
N SER A 32 -8.53 -4.66 3.12
CA SER A 32 -8.77 -4.19 4.49
C SER A 32 -10.20 -3.69 4.74
N GLY A 33 -11.12 -3.83 3.78
CA GLY A 33 -12.52 -3.41 3.92
C GLY A 33 -12.74 -1.89 3.89
N MET A 34 -11.76 -1.13 3.40
CA MET A 34 -11.78 0.33 3.32
C MET A 34 -12.15 0.81 1.91
N SER A 35 -12.75 2.00 1.82
CA SER A 35 -12.93 2.73 0.55
C SER A 35 -11.81 3.74 0.36
N VAL A 36 -11.26 3.79 -0.85
CA VAL A 36 -10.24 4.79 -1.25
C VAL A 36 -10.78 6.22 -1.13
N GLU A 37 -12.08 6.43 -1.30
CA GLU A 37 -12.70 7.76 -1.24
C GLU A 37 -12.66 8.35 0.18
N THR A 38 -12.74 7.48 1.19
CA THR A 38 -12.78 7.85 2.62
C THR A 38 -11.43 7.67 3.31
N LEU A 39 -10.41 7.24 2.57
CA LEU A 39 -9.11 6.87 3.10
C LEU A 39 -8.36 8.11 3.63
N THR A 40 -8.01 8.08 4.91
CA THR A 40 -7.20 9.13 5.54
C THR A 40 -5.71 8.84 5.39
N LEU A 41 -4.87 9.82 5.74
CA LEU A 41 -3.42 9.62 5.78
C LEU A 41 -3.00 8.59 6.84
N ASP A 42 -3.71 8.52 7.96
CA ASP A 42 -3.43 7.54 9.01
C ASP A 42 -3.80 6.13 8.55
N ASP A 43 -4.99 5.97 7.94
CA ASP A 43 -5.38 4.68 7.33
C ASP A 43 -4.35 4.23 6.29
N LEU A 44 -3.85 5.14 5.45
CA LEU A 44 -2.84 4.81 4.44
C LEU A 44 -1.53 4.35 5.08
N ARG A 45 -1.10 4.97 6.19
CA ARG A 45 0.13 4.58 6.89
C ARG A 45 0.00 3.16 7.42
N ASP A 46 -1.11 2.85 8.07
CA ASP A 46 -1.36 1.52 8.63
C ASP A 46 -1.40 0.47 7.52
N LEU A 47 -2.11 0.77 6.43
CA LEU A 47 -2.24 -0.10 5.26
C LEU A 47 -0.89 -0.41 4.60
N LEU A 48 -0.02 0.60 4.46
CA LEU A 48 1.32 0.42 3.91
C LEU A 48 2.27 -0.30 4.88
N ALA A 49 2.12 -0.10 6.19
CA ALA A 49 2.89 -0.80 7.20
C ALA A 49 2.58 -2.31 7.18
N GLU A 50 1.29 -2.68 7.13
CA GLU A 50 0.85 -4.07 6.96
C GLU A 50 1.37 -4.66 5.65
N TYR A 51 1.26 -3.92 4.54
CA TYR A 51 1.78 -4.36 3.25
C TYR A 51 3.29 -4.64 3.29
N LEU A 52 4.08 -3.74 3.89
CA LEU A 52 5.52 -3.94 4.04
C LEU A 52 5.81 -5.17 4.89
N GLN A 53 5.06 -5.39 5.97
CA GLN A 53 5.21 -6.57 6.81
C GLN A 53 4.94 -7.86 6.02
N ASP A 54 3.87 -7.91 5.24
CA ASP A 54 3.53 -9.04 4.36
C ASP A 54 4.66 -9.33 3.35
N VAL A 55 5.21 -8.28 2.73
CA VAL A 55 6.33 -8.37 1.79
C VAL A 55 7.58 -8.93 2.49
N LEU A 56 7.92 -8.43 3.67
CA LEU A 56 9.10 -8.90 4.42
C LEU A 56 8.95 -10.35 4.90
N ILE A 57 7.76 -10.75 5.33
CA ILE A 57 7.46 -12.15 5.71
C ILE A 57 7.61 -13.06 4.49
N THR A 58 7.06 -12.66 3.34
CA THR A 58 7.13 -13.41 2.08
C THR A 58 8.57 -13.50 1.56
N ALA A 59 9.35 -12.43 1.70
CA ALA A 59 10.77 -12.45 1.37
C ALA A 59 11.51 -13.40 2.31
N LYS A 60 11.29 -13.32 3.63
CA LYS A 60 11.92 -14.21 4.61
C LYS A 60 11.62 -15.68 4.35
N SER A 61 10.39 -16.03 3.96
CA SER A 61 10.02 -17.42 3.66
C SER A 61 10.68 -17.94 2.36
N HIS A 62 10.86 -17.08 1.35
CA HIS A 62 11.59 -17.43 0.13
C HIS A 62 13.11 -17.49 0.32
N TYR A 63 13.67 -16.67 1.21
CA TYR A 63 15.10 -16.56 1.49
C TYR A 63 15.50 -17.21 2.81
N SER A 64 14.75 -18.20 3.31
CA SER A 64 15.21 -19.10 4.36
C SER A 64 15.75 -20.36 3.70
N PRO A 65 17.05 -20.46 3.37
CA PRO A 65 17.62 -21.73 2.99
C PRO A 65 17.72 -22.56 4.28
N TYR A 66 17.12 -23.75 4.29
CA TYR A 66 17.20 -24.80 5.33
C TYR A 66 16.33 -24.65 6.60
N PRO A 67 15.63 -25.74 7.01
CA PRO A 67 15.97 -26.52 8.20
C PRO A 67 17.14 -27.47 7.95
#